data_AF-A0A2V8ES78-F1
#
_entry.id   AF-A0A2V8ES78-F1
#
_cell.length_a   1.000
_cell.length_b   1.000
_cell.length_c   1.000
_cell.angle_alpha   90.00
_cell.angle_beta   90.00
_cell.angle_gamma   90.00
#
_symmetry.space_group_name_H-M   'P 1'
#
loop_
_entity.id
_entity.type
_entity.pdbx_description
1 polymer ?
#
loop_
_entity_poly.entity_id
_entity_poly.type
_entity_poly.pdbx_seq_one_letter_code
_entity_poly.pdbx_strand_id
1 'polypeptide(L)'
;MASITIGIVSAARAGQLGKLLSPGPLARAHGALEGGANCQRCHEAGRRVAAARCLSCHKPIADRIARRTGVHRSAKECVSCHVEHAGVDAELRHMDTRTFDHAG
;
A
#
# COMPACT_ATOMS: atom_id res chain seq x y z
N MET A 1 -23.62 -32.25 45.50
CA MET A 1 -22.80 -32.14 44.29
C MET A 1 -23.64 -31.43 43.24
N ALA A 2 -23.49 -30.11 43.09
CA ALA A 2 -24.21 -29.34 42.07
C ALA A 2 -23.20 -28.96 40.99
N SER A 3 -23.28 -29.65 39.86
CA SER A 3 -22.52 -29.35 38.66
C SER A 3 -23.44 -28.56 37.74
N ILE A 4 -23.16 -27.28 37.51
CA ILE A 4 -23.73 -26.53 36.38
C ILE A 4 -22.57 -25.91 35.62
N THR A 5 -22.37 -26.47 34.44
CA THR A 5 -21.37 -26.14 33.44
C THR A 5 -21.52 -24.70 32.95
N ILE A 6 -20.41 -23.94 32.99
CA ILE A 6 -20.29 -22.61 32.39
C ILE A 6 -20.31 -22.79 30.86
N GLY A 7 -21.42 -22.41 30.23
CA GLY A 7 -21.52 -22.30 28.78
C GLY A 7 -20.84 -21.02 28.29
N ILE A 8 -19.57 -21.11 27.87
CA ILE A 8 -18.89 -20.05 27.14
C ILE A 8 -19.24 -20.15 25.65
N VAL A 9 -20.31 -19.47 25.23
CA VAL A 9 -20.53 -19.18 23.81
C VAL A 9 -19.64 -18.00 23.41
N SER A 10 -18.42 -18.27 22.96
CA SER A 10 -17.57 -17.25 22.35
C SER A 10 -18.07 -16.95 20.94
N ALA A 11 -18.90 -15.92 20.81
CA ALA A 11 -19.15 -15.29 19.53
C ALA A 11 -17.85 -14.60 19.05
N ALA A 12 -17.07 -15.30 18.22
CA ALA A 12 -15.90 -14.72 17.57
C ALA A 12 -16.33 -13.50 16.74
N ARG A 13 -15.67 -12.37 16.99
CA ARG A 13 -15.95 -11.07 16.36
C ARG A 13 -15.60 -11.11 14.87
N ALA A 14 -16.59 -11.42 14.02
CA ALA A 14 -16.45 -11.45 12.56
C ALA A 14 -15.86 -10.16 11.94
N GLY A 15 -15.96 -9.01 12.61
CA GLY A 15 -15.45 -7.73 12.12
C GLY A 15 -13.93 -7.50 12.21
N GLN A 16 -13.18 -8.35 12.93
CA GLN A 16 -11.73 -8.13 13.14
C GLN A 16 -10.85 -8.75 12.05
N LEU A 17 -11.33 -9.79 11.36
CA LEU A 17 -10.59 -10.48 10.29
C LEU A 17 -10.36 -9.60 9.05
N GLY A 18 -11.32 -8.72 8.72
CA GLY A 18 -11.23 -7.88 7.51
C GLY A 18 -10.03 -6.93 7.49
N LYS A 19 -9.64 -6.39 8.66
CA LYS A 19 -8.45 -5.52 8.78
C LYS A 19 -7.12 -6.28 8.75
N LEU A 20 -7.13 -7.59 9.05
CA LEU A 20 -5.96 -8.43 8.87
C LEU A 20 -5.71 -8.76 7.39
N LEU A 21 -6.76 -8.77 6.56
CA LEU A 21 -6.68 -9.18 5.15
C LEU A 21 -6.61 -7.99 4.18
N SER A 22 -7.22 -6.86 4.50
CA SER A 22 -7.24 -5.68 3.64
C SER A 22 -6.72 -4.45 4.40
N PRO A 23 -5.56 -3.87 4.01
CA PRO A 23 -4.91 -2.79 4.76
C PRO A 23 -5.69 -1.47 4.80
N GLY A 24 -6.69 -1.34 3.92
CA GLY A 24 -7.41 -0.11 3.63
C GLY A 24 -7.70 -0.01 2.13
N PRO A 25 -8.60 0.88 1.70
CA PRO A 25 -8.85 1.10 0.29
C PRO A 25 -7.64 1.77 -0.38
N LEU A 26 -7.39 1.42 -1.63
CA LEU A 26 -6.41 2.07 -2.49
C LEU A 26 -6.86 3.51 -2.78
N ALA A 27 -5.87 4.35 -3.07
CA ALA A 27 -6.10 5.68 -3.61
C ALA A 27 -6.84 5.59 -4.95
N ARG A 28 -7.64 6.61 -5.25
CA ARG A 28 -8.45 6.71 -6.47
C ARG A 28 -7.68 6.40 -7.75
N ALA A 29 -6.42 6.82 -7.82
CA ALA A 29 -5.52 6.59 -8.96
C ALA A 29 -5.28 5.09 -9.26
N HIS A 30 -5.37 4.23 -8.24
CA HIS A 30 -5.23 2.78 -8.36
C HIS A 30 -6.53 2.02 -8.09
N GLY A 31 -7.68 2.70 -8.01
CA GLY A 31 -8.96 2.06 -7.68
C GLY A 31 -9.37 0.92 -8.63
N ALA A 32 -8.89 0.93 -9.87
CA ALA A 32 -9.08 -0.18 -10.81
C ALA A 32 -8.37 -1.49 -10.40
N LEU A 33 -7.46 -1.42 -9.43
CA LEU A 33 -6.70 -2.55 -8.87
C LEU A 33 -7.27 -3.03 -7.52
N GLU A 34 -8.45 -2.55 -7.12
CA GLU A 34 -9.14 -3.07 -5.94
C GLU A 34 -9.41 -4.58 -6.02
N GLY A 35 -9.55 -5.21 -4.86
CA GLY A 35 -9.88 -6.63 -4.73
C GLY A 35 -8.68 -7.56 -4.54
N GLY A 36 -8.89 -8.65 -3.78
CA GLY A 36 -7.81 -9.51 -3.28
C GLY A 36 -6.98 -10.23 -4.35
N ALA A 37 -7.49 -10.39 -5.56
CA ALA A 37 -6.74 -10.99 -6.67
C ALA A 37 -5.63 -10.07 -7.20
N ASN A 38 -5.67 -8.78 -6.88
CA ASN A 38 -4.77 -7.77 -7.41
C ASN A 38 -3.62 -7.40 -6.47
N CYS A 39 -3.54 -7.97 -5.25
CA CYS A 39 -2.48 -7.65 -4.29
C CYS A 39 -1.08 -7.83 -4.90
N GLN A 40 -0.89 -8.87 -5.73
CA GLN A 40 0.39 -9.18 -6.38
C GLN A 40 0.75 -8.24 -7.54
N ARG A 41 -0.15 -7.32 -7.93
CA ARG A 41 0.16 -6.24 -8.87
C ARG A 41 1.19 -5.28 -8.30
N CYS A 42 1.25 -5.14 -6.97
CA CYS A 42 2.18 -4.27 -6.25
C CYS A 42 3.12 -5.06 -5.33
N HIS A 43 2.61 -6.09 -4.65
CA HIS A 43 3.36 -6.90 -3.68
C HIS A 43 4.03 -8.11 -4.32
N GLU A 44 5.23 -8.44 -3.85
CA GLU A 44 5.83 -9.75 -4.09
C GLU A 44 5.41 -10.73 -2.99
N ALA A 45 5.25 -12.02 -3.33
CA ALA A 45 4.84 -13.02 -2.35
C ALA A 45 5.82 -13.09 -1.16
N GLY A 46 5.27 -13.00 0.06
CA GLY A 46 6.05 -12.98 1.30
C GLY A 46 6.92 -11.73 1.50
N ARG A 47 6.80 -10.73 0.63
CA ARG A 47 7.60 -9.51 0.64
C ARG A 47 6.69 -8.27 0.62
N ARG A 48 7.30 -7.12 0.89
CA ARG A 48 6.65 -5.82 0.71
C ARG A 48 6.47 -5.54 -0.78
N VAL A 49 5.91 -4.38 -1.10
CA VAL A 49 5.89 -3.87 -2.47
C VAL A 49 7.30 -3.81 -3.05
N ALA A 50 7.41 -4.01 -4.36
CA ALA A 50 8.67 -3.90 -5.08
C ALA A 50 8.58 -2.80 -6.13
N ALA A 51 9.60 -1.93 -6.21
CA ALA A 51 9.62 -0.82 -7.16
C ALA A 51 9.41 -1.28 -8.62
N ALA A 52 9.92 -2.46 -8.99
CA ALA A 52 9.74 -3.04 -10.32
C ALA A 52 8.25 -3.23 -10.69
N ARG A 53 7.37 -3.51 -9.71
CA ARG A 53 5.93 -3.63 -9.93
C ARG A 53 5.31 -2.28 -10.28
N CYS A 54 5.66 -1.23 -9.54
CA CYS A 54 5.24 0.15 -9.83
C CYS A 54 5.69 0.58 -11.24
N LEU A 55 6.96 0.32 -11.57
CA LEU A 55 7.58 0.73 -12.83
C LEU A 55 7.07 -0.03 -14.06
N SER A 56 6.40 -1.18 -13.88
CA SER A 56 5.77 -1.93 -14.99
C SER A 56 4.64 -1.13 -15.68
N CYS A 57 3.92 -0.31 -14.90
CA CYS A 57 2.91 0.62 -15.39
C CYS A 57 3.47 2.04 -15.55
N HIS A 58 4.29 2.51 -14.59
CA HIS A 58 4.86 3.86 -14.61
C HIS A 58 6.15 3.98 -15.46
N LYS A 59 6.06 3.58 -16.73
CA LYS A 59 7.21 3.58 -17.67
C LYS A 59 7.92 4.95 -17.80
N PRO A 60 7.21 6.09 -17.86
CA PRO A 60 7.88 7.40 -17.93
C PRO A 60 8.69 7.75 -16.67
N ILE A 61 8.38 7.15 -15.52
CA ILE A 61 9.17 7.32 -14.29
C ILE A 61 10.38 6.39 -14.32
N ALA A 62 10.23 5.15 -14.79
CA ALA A 62 11.34 4.22 -15.00
C ALA A 62 12.43 4.85 -15.87
N ASP A 63 12.02 5.52 -16.95
CA ASP A 63 12.89 6.26 -17.85
C ASP A 63 13.66 7.41 -17.16
N ARG A 64 13.00 8.16 -16.27
CA ARG A 64 13.64 9.26 -15.52
C ARG A 64 14.65 8.73 -14.51
N ILE A 65 14.33 7.64 -13.83
CA ILE A 65 15.25 6.95 -12.92
C ILE A 65 16.48 6.46 -13.70
N ALA A 66 16.27 5.81 -14.86
CA ALA A 66 17.37 5.32 -15.70
C ALA A 66 18.30 6.45 -16.18
N ARG A 67 17.74 7.61 -16.53
CA ARG A 67 18.50 8.81 -16.91
C ARG A 67 19.06 9.58 -15.72
N ARG A 68 18.68 9.21 -14.50
CA ARG A 68 19.02 9.92 -13.25
C ARG A 68 18.64 11.40 -13.30
N THR A 69 17.43 11.70 -13.77
CA THR A 69 16.92 13.07 -13.87
C THR A 69 15.67 13.30 -13.03
N GLY A 70 15.52 14.54 -12.55
CA GLY A 70 14.35 14.96 -11.80
C GLY A 70 14.35 14.46 -10.36
N VAL A 71 13.25 14.74 -9.67
CA VAL A 71 13.02 14.34 -8.26
C VAL A 71 13.14 12.84 -8.01
N HIS A 72 12.99 12.00 -9.04
CA HIS A 72 13.11 10.55 -8.95
C HIS A 72 14.51 10.01 -9.31
N ARG A 73 15.50 10.86 -9.61
CA ARG A 73 16.83 10.46 -10.11
C ARG A 73 17.55 9.36 -9.32
N SER A 74 17.25 9.26 -8.03
CA SER A 74 17.85 8.30 -7.10
C SER A 74 16.80 7.48 -6.34
N ALA A 75 15.54 7.51 -6.77
CA ALA A 75 14.46 6.79 -6.11
C ALA A 75 14.66 5.27 -6.26
N LYS A 76 14.64 4.56 -5.14
CA LYS A 76 14.76 3.09 -5.08
C LYS A 76 13.48 2.42 -4.58
N GLU A 77 12.83 3.06 -3.60
CA GLU A 77 11.58 2.59 -3.01
C GLU A 77 10.49 3.63 -3.26
N CYS A 78 9.46 3.30 -4.03
CA CYS A 78 8.39 4.26 -4.34
C CYS A 78 7.61 4.66 -3.09
N VAL A 79 7.44 3.72 -2.16
CA VAL A 79 6.61 3.88 -0.97
C VAL A 79 7.27 4.65 0.17
N SER A 80 8.51 5.11 0.01
CA SER A 80 9.10 6.05 0.96
C SER A 80 8.44 7.42 0.91
N CYS A 81 7.83 7.76 -0.24
CA CYS A 81 7.11 9.01 -0.44
C CYS A 81 5.65 8.79 -0.88
N HIS A 82 5.35 7.66 -1.55
CA HIS A 82 4.01 7.33 -2.02
C HIS A 82 3.32 6.29 -1.11
N VAL A 83 2.51 6.73 -0.16
CA VAL A 83 1.81 5.87 0.78
C VAL A 83 0.45 5.46 0.25
N GLU A 84 0.33 4.19 -0.12
CA GLU A 84 -0.92 3.56 -0.53
C GLU A 84 -1.73 3.05 0.67
N HIS A 85 -2.99 2.65 0.45
CA HIS A 85 -3.94 2.15 1.47
C HIS A 85 -4.37 3.20 2.51
N ALA A 86 -4.12 4.48 2.26
CA ALA A 86 -4.48 5.56 3.17
C ALA A 86 -5.92 6.08 2.99
N GLY A 87 -6.65 5.60 1.97
CA GLY A 87 -7.96 6.16 1.61
C GLY A 87 -8.07 6.49 0.12
N VAL A 88 -9.29 6.42 -0.43
CA VAL A 88 -9.57 6.76 -1.83
C VAL A 88 -9.11 8.19 -2.18
N ASP A 89 -9.31 9.13 -1.26
CA ASP A 89 -8.99 10.55 -1.45
C ASP A 89 -7.77 11.00 -0.63
N ALA A 90 -6.98 10.06 -0.11
CA ALA A 90 -5.76 10.39 0.62
C ALA A 90 -4.67 10.90 -0.34
N GLU A 91 -3.85 11.84 0.16
CA GLU A 91 -2.65 12.26 -0.56
C GLU A 91 -1.63 11.11 -0.56
N LEU A 92 -1.42 10.51 -1.73
CA LEU A 92 -0.40 9.47 -1.92
C LEU A 92 0.99 10.01 -1.60
N ARG A 93 1.32 11.24 -1.99
CA ARG A 93 2.65 11.84 -1.82
C ARG A 93 2.77 12.47 -0.44
N HIS A 94 2.94 11.63 0.56
CA HIS A 94 3.15 12.10 1.92
C HIS A 94 4.57 12.68 2.08
N MET A 95 4.71 13.95 1.71
CA MET A 95 5.98 14.67 1.68
C MET A 95 5.78 16.11 2.14
N ASP A 96 6.68 16.60 2.99
CA ASP A 96 6.72 18.02 3.34
C ASP A 96 7.29 18.82 2.18
N THR A 97 6.43 19.55 1.47
CA THR A 97 6.80 20.36 0.32
C THR A 97 7.65 21.58 0.70
N ARG A 98 7.75 21.95 1.98
CA ARG A 98 8.58 23.08 2.41
C ARG A 98 10.05 22.70 2.53
N THR A 99 10.33 21.44 2.82
CA THR A 99 11.69 20.93 3.10
C THR A 99 12.20 20.01 2.00
N PHE A 100 11.35 19.63 1.05
CA PHE A 100 11.74 18.77 -0.06
C PHE A 100 12.66 19.47 -1.07
N ASP A 101 13.65 18.74 -1.59
CA ASP A 101 14.51 19.19 -2.68
C ASP A 101 13.76 19.14 -4.02
N HIS A 102 13.35 20.31 -4.50
CA HIS A 102 12.66 20.46 -5.78
C HIS A 102 13.64 20.54 -6.96
N ALA A 103 14.95 20.63 -6.71
CA ALA A 103 15.95 20.62 -7.75
C ALA A 103 16.07 19.20 -8.29
N GLY A 104 15.49 19.01 -9.48
CA GLY A 104 15.46 17.75 -10.21
C GLY A 104 16.80 17.41 -10.85
#